data_AF-A0A3D0ZWC8-F1
#
_entry.id   AF-A0A3D0ZWC8-F1
#
_cell.length_a   1.000
_cell.length_b   1.000
_cell.length_c   1.000
_cell.angle_alpha   90.00
_cell.angle_beta   90.00
_cell.angle_gamma   90.00
#
_symmetry.space_group_name_H-M   'P 1'
#
loop_
_entity.id
_entity.type
_entity.pdbx_description
1 polymer ?
#
loop_
_entity_poly.entity_id
_entity_poly.type
_entity_poly.pdbx_seq_one_letter_code
_entity_poly.pdbx_strand_id
1 'polypeptide(L)'
;MQTHGEGGHIVNTASMAGLTTSPGLGVYNSSKFAVVGMSEALRADLEPHGIGVSVLCPGMVRTKILDSERTRPTEFDVTDEAAEEAAKAHSEIMNVAMNTGIEASEVAELVVHGIKTGQFYLLPHPEMKEAMEVRVEEILNSFGEADPARVAAHEEFLSALLPSKNN
;
A
#
# COMPACT_ATOMS: atom_id res chain seq x y z
N MET A 1 -4.39 -11.26 19.81
CA MET A 1 -5.30 -11.86 18.81
C MET A 1 -5.10 -13.37 18.76
N GLN A 2 -3.98 -13.89 18.23
CA GLN A 2 -3.74 -15.34 18.14
C GLN A 2 -3.84 -16.09 19.48
N THR A 3 -3.18 -15.58 20.53
CA THR A 3 -3.22 -16.19 21.87
C THR A 3 -4.59 -16.13 22.54
N HIS A 4 -5.44 -15.16 22.16
CA HIS A 4 -6.80 -15.02 22.66
C HIS A 4 -7.77 -15.98 21.96
N GLY A 5 -7.49 -16.39 20.71
CA GLY A 5 -8.28 -17.38 19.98
C GLY A 5 -9.64 -16.89 19.44
N GLU A 6 -9.97 -15.62 19.61
CA GLU A 6 -11.26 -15.02 19.22
C GLU A 6 -11.27 -14.45 17.79
N GLY A 7 -10.18 -14.65 17.03
CA GLY A 7 -9.95 -14.01 15.75
C GLY A 7 -9.59 -12.53 15.88
N GLY A 8 -9.85 -11.76 14.82
CA GLY A 8 -9.63 -10.32 14.80
C GLY A 8 -9.47 -9.75 13.40
N HIS A 9 -9.18 -8.47 13.30
CA HIS A 9 -8.88 -7.82 12.02
C HIS A 9 -7.77 -6.79 12.18
N ILE A 10 -6.82 -6.79 11.25
CA ILE A 10 -5.72 -5.82 11.19
C ILE A 10 -5.94 -4.92 9.98
N VAL A 11 -5.81 -3.60 10.17
CA VAL A 11 -5.81 -2.64 9.06
C VAL A 11 -4.50 -1.88 9.09
N ASN A 12 -3.71 -2.02 8.03
CA ASN A 12 -2.46 -1.27 7.86
C ASN A 12 -2.68 -0.10 6.92
N THR A 13 -2.33 1.12 7.35
CA THR A 13 -2.44 2.32 6.51
C THR A 13 -1.21 2.48 5.62
N ALA A 14 -1.34 2.05 4.37
CA ALA A 14 -0.38 2.30 3.30
C ALA A 14 -0.65 3.68 2.66
N SER A 15 -0.72 3.74 1.34
CA SER A 15 -0.96 4.93 0.50
C SER A 15 -1.17 4.46 -0.93
N MET A 16 -1.81 5.28 -1.78
CA MET A 16 -1.67 5.12 -3.23
C MET A 16 -0.20 5.20 -3.66
N ALA A 17 0.65 5.90 -2.91
CA ALA A 17 2.11 5.90 -3.06
C ALA A 17 2.78 4.53 -2.77
N GLY A 18 2.03 3.55 -2.26
CA GLY A 18 2.46 2.16 -2.13
C GLY A 18 2.05 1.26 -3.30
N LEU A 19 1.34 1.81 -4.29
CA LEU A 19 0.83 1.11 -5.47
C LEU A 19 1.32 1.78 -6.75
N THR A 20 1.37 3.10 -6.77
CA THR A 20 1.96 3.96 -7.80
C THR A 20 3.06 4.82 -7.18
N THR A 21 3.92 5.42 -8.00
CA THR A 21 5.04 6.26 -7.51
C THR A 21 4.90 7.70 -7.98
N SER A 22 5.45 8.62 -7.19
CA SER A 22 5.60 10.02 -7.59
C SER A 22 7.05 10.47 -7.37
N PRO A 23 7.62 11.30 -8.27
CA PRO A 23 8.96 11.86 -8.11
C PRO A 23 9.10 12.63 -6.79
N GLY A 24 10.29 12.62 -6.20
CA GLY A 24 10.60 13.32 -4.95
C GLY A 24 10.13 12.62 -3.67
N LEU A 25 9.31 11.56 -3.77
CA LEU A 25 8.77 10.83 -2.62
C LEU A 25 9.46 9.48 -2.38
N GLY A 26 10.74 9.33 -2.73
CA GLY A 26 11.44 8.03 -2.69
C GLY A 26 11.30 7.27 -1.37
N VAL A 27 11.62 7.92 -0.24
CA VAL A 27 11.50 7.30 1.10
C VAL A 27 10.04 6.94 1.43
N TYR A 28 9.11 7.85 1.13
CA TYR A 28 7.69 7.64 1.39
C TYR A 28 7.14 6.49 0.54
N ASN A 29 7.38 6.50 -0.78
CA ASN A 29 7.01 5.45 -1.72
C ASN A 29 7.54 4.10 -1.25
N SER A 30 8.86 3.97 -1.03
CA SER A 30 9.47 2.71 -0.59
C SER A 30 8.84 2.19 0.70
N SER A 31 8.63 3.05 1.69
CA SER A 31 8.00 2.65 2.95
C SER A 31 6.55 2.16 2.74
N LYS A 32 5.78 2.80 1.86
CA LYS A 32 4.37 2.45 1.62
C LYS A 32 4.23 1.21 0.75
N PHE A 33 5.13 0.97 -0.20
CA PHE A 33 5.23 -0.31 -0.91
C PHE A 33 5.55 -1.46 0.05
N ALA A 34 6.45 -1.25 1.00
CA ALA A 34 6.77 -2.26 2.01
C ALA A 34 5.55 -2.61 2.88
N VAL A 35 4.73 -1.62 3.27
CA VAL A 35 3.48 -1.87 4.01
C VAL A 35 2.49 -2.69 3.19
N VAL A 36 2.36 -2.43 1.88
CA VAL A 36 1.48 -3.23 0.99
C VAL A 36 1.95 -4.68 0.94
N GLY A 37 3.21 -4.93 0.57
CA GLY A 37 3.75 -6.29 0.47
C GLY A 37 3.73 -7.04 1.81
N MET A 38 4.03 -6.36 2.92
CA MET A 38 3.90 -6.94 4.26
C MET A 38 2.46 -7.34 4.57
N SER A 39 1.48 -6.52 4.20
CA SER A 39 0.07 -6.81 4.47
C SER A 39 -0.44 -7.97 3.61
N GLU A 40 0.04 -8.10 2.37
CA GLU A 40 -0.26 -9.23 1.48
C GLU A 40 0.23 -10.55 2.06
N ALA A 41 1.47 -10.58 2.56
CA ALA A 41 2.03 -11.74 3.25
C ALA A 41 1.25 -12.06 4.55
N LEU A 42 1.03 -11.05 5.41
CA LEU A 42 0.31 -11.22 6.67
C LEU A 42 -1.11 -11.76 6.47
N ARG A 43 -1.79 -11.38 5.38
CA ARG A 43 -3.13 -11.92 5.09
C ARG A 43 -3.10 -13.43 4.97
N ALA A 44 -2.12 -13.99 4.24
CA ALA A 44 -1.99 -15.43 4.06
C ALA A 44 -1.56 -16.11 5.38
N ASP A 45 -0.63 -15.51 6.11
CA ASP A 45 -0.11 -16.07 7.37
C ASP A 45 -1.18 -16.11 8.48
N LEU A 46 -2.11 -15.16 8.48
CA LEU A 46 -3.10 -14.98 9.54
C LEU A 46 -4.48 -15.59 9.25
N GLU A 47 -4.75 -15.94 7.99
CA GLU A 47 -6.01 -16.61 7.59
C GLU A 47 -6.30 -17.88 8.41
N PRO A 48 -5.35 -18.81 8.64
CA PRO A 48 -5.59 -20.01 9.44
C PRO A 48 -5.96 -19.73 10.91
N HIS A 49 -5.66 -18.52 11.39
CA HIS A 49 -5.96 -18.08 12.75
C HIS A 49 -7.29 -17.30 12.87
N GLY A 50 -8.07 -17.22 11.78
CA GLY A 50 -9.31 -16.45 11.76
C GLY A 50 -9.10 -14.94 11.95
N ILE A 51 -7.92 -14.44 11.56
CA ILE A 51 -7.58 -13.02 11.66
C ILE A 51 -7.53 -12.43 10.25
N GLY A 52 -8.47 -11.52 9.97
CA GLY A 52 -8.50 -10.78 8.72
C GLY A 52 -7.41 -9.72 8.65
N VAL A 53 -6.99 -9.38 7.45
CA VAL A 53 -6.06 -8.28 7.17
C VAL A 53 -6.65 -7.43 6.06
N SER A 54 -6.54 -6.11 6.18
CA SER A 54 -6.79 -5.16 5.11
C SER A 54 -5.63 -4.18 5.00
N VAL A 55 -5.37 -3.70 3.79
CA VAL A 55 -4.46 -2.60 3.53
C VAL A 55 -5.23 -1.41 2.97
N LEU A 56 -5.09 -0.28 3.64
CA LEU A 56 -5.73 0.98 3.28
C LEU A 56 -4.76 1.81 2.44
N CYS A 57 -5.10 2.09 1.18
CA CYS A 57 -4.27 2.85 0.25
C CYS A 57 -5.00 4.13 -0.22
N PRO A 58 -4.99 5.20 0.59
CA PRO A 58 -5.63 6.47 0.24
C PRO A 58 -4.74 7.26 -0.72
N GLY A 59 -5.39 8.04 -1.59
CA GLY A 59 -4.84 9.23 -2.22
C GLY A 59 -4.88 10.41 -1.24
N MET A 60 -5.36 11.57 -1.71
CA MET A 60 -5.38 12.79 -0.89
C MET A 60 -6.56 12.80 0.09
N VAL A 61 -6.26 12.97 1.38
CA VAL A 61 -7.25 13.03 2.48
C VAL A 61 -6.98 14.26 3.32
N ARG A 62 -8.03 15.02 3.67
CA ARG A 62 -7.93 16.22 4.51
C ARG A 62 -7.41 15.87 5.91
N THR A 63 -6.10 16.00 6.11
CA THR A 63 -5.40 15.68 7.36
C THR A 63 -4.23 16.63 7.59
N LYS A 64 -3.58 16.54 8.76
CA LYS A 64 -2.35 17.28 9.09
C LYS A 64 -1.06 16.53 8.71
N ILE A 65 -1.09 15.69 7.67
CA ILE A 65 0.07 14.87 7.29
C ILE A 65 1.25 15.73 6.82
N LEU A 66 0.99 16.89 6.23
CA LEU A 66 2.06 17.81 5.82
C LEU A 66 2.75 18.51 7.00
N ASP A 67 2.15 18.45 8.19
CA ASP A 67 2.76 18.92 9.45
C ASP A 67 3.52 17.79 10.18
N SER A 68 3.88 16.69 9.51
CA SER A 68 4.48 15.51 10.17
C SER A 68 5.82 15.80 10.86
N GLU A 69 6.55 16.83 10.41
CA GLU A 69 7.79 17.29 11.03
C GLU A 69 7.63 17.60 12.52
N ARG A 70 6.44 18.03 12.96
CA ARG A 70 6.14 18.26 14.39
C ARG A 70 6.26 17.01 15.27
N THR A 71 6.29 15.81 14.67
CA THR A 71 6.39 14.52 15.36
C THR A 71 7.71 13.79 15.09
N ARG A 72 8.63 14.42 14.35
CA ARG A 72 9.95 13.85 14.10
C ARG A 72 10.73 13.74 15.43
N PRO A 73 11.27 12.56 15.77
CA PRO A 73 12.18 12.43 16.91
C PRO A 73 13.45 13.26 16.68
N THR A 74 13.95 13.91 17.72
CA THR A 74 15.08 14.85 17.63
C THR A 74 16.37 14.23 17.09
N GLU A 75 16.56 12.92 17.26
CA GLU A 75 17.67 12.17 16.68
C GLU A 75 17.65 12.10 15.13
N PHE A 76 16.52 12.44 14.50
CA PHE A 76 16.35 12.48 13.05
C PHE A 76 16.17 13.89 12.48
N ASP A 77 16.39 14.93 13.30
CA ASP A 77 16.24 16.33 12.88
C ASP A 77 17.11 16.65 11.66
N VAL A 78 16.55 17.43 10.75
CA VAL A 78 17.24 17.89 9.55
C VAL A 78 18.10 19.08 9.94
N THR A 79 19.42 18.93 9.83
CA THR A 79 20.37 20.02 10.12
C THR A 79 20.75 20.83 8.87
N ASP A 80 20.24 20.44 7.71
CA ASP A 80 20.48 21.09 6.42
C ASP A 80 19.36 22.09 6.13
N GLU A 81 19.68 23.38 6.23
CA GLU A 81 18.74 24.49 6.02
C GLU A 81 18.13 24.49 4.60
N ALA A 82 18.90 24.09 3.58
CA ALA A 82 18.40 24.05 2.20
C ALA A 82 17.39 22.91 2.00
N ALA A 83 17.62 21.77 2.67
CA ALA A 83 16.65 20.67 2.68
C ALA A 83 15.37 21.05 3.43
N GLU A 84 15.48 21.81 4.52
CA GLU A 84 14.32 22.30 5.28
C GLU A 84 13.49 23.30 4.47
N GLU A 85 14.13 24.23 3.75
CA GLU A 85 13.45 25.20 2.88
C GLU A 85 12.73 24.52 1.70
N ALA A 86 13.39 23.55 1.05
CA ALA A 86 12.79 22.76 -0.02
C ALA A 86 11.57 21.96 0.47
N ALA A 87 11.64 21.39 1.69
CA ALA A 87 10.53 20.68 2.29
C ALA A 87 9.33 21.62 2.58
N LYS A 88 9.58 22.82 3.10
CA LYS A 88 8.54 23.83 3.34
C LYS A 88 7.83 24.23 2.04
N ALA A 89 8.58 24.56 0.99
CA ALA A 89 8.01 24.91 -0.31
C ALA A 89 7.16 23.77 -0.91
N HIS A 90 7.63 22.52 -0.80
CA HIS A 90 6.86 21.35 -1.22
C HIS A 90 5.56 21.20 -0.42
N SER A 91 5.62 21.37 0.90
CA SER A 91 4.44 21.30 1.77
C SER A 91 3.40 22.37 1.45
N GLU A 92 3.79 23.59 1.10
CA GLU A 92 2.85 24.65 0.71
C GLU A 92 2.05 24.29 -0.56
N ILE A 93 2.73 23.74 -1.58
CA ILE A 93 2.08 23.28 -2.81
C ILE A 93 1.13 22.11 -2.50
N MET A 94 1.61 21.15 -1.70
CA MET A 94 0.82 19.97 -1.35
C MET A 94 -0.37 20.30 -0.44
N ASN A 95 -0.31 21.37 0.36
CA ASN A 95 -1.42 21.81 1.21
C ASN A 95 -2.66 22.16 0.38
N VAL A 96 -2.48 22.77 -0.79
CA VAL A 96 -3.59 23.05 -1.71
C VAL A 96 -4.24 21.75 -2.18
N ALA A 97 -3.44 20.77 -2.59
CA ALA A 97 -3.94 19.46 -3.03
C ALA A 97 -4.62 18.68 -1.89
N MET A 98 -4.07 18.72 -0.67
CA MET A 98 -4.65 18.09 0.52
C MET A 98 -6.03 18.66 0.86
N ASN A 99 -6.19 19.98 0.76
CA ASN A 99 -7.47 20.64 1.05
C ASN A 99 -8.59 20.24 0.06
N THR A 100 -8.22 19.81 -1.15
CA THR A 100 -9.16 19.26 -2.13
C THR A 100 -9.42 17.76 -1.98
N GLY A 101 -8.74 17.07 -1.05
CA GLY A 101 -8.95 15.65 -0.78
C GLY A 101 -10.31 15.32 -0.16
N ILE A 102 -10.61 14.02 -0.02
CA ILE A 102 -11.82 13.55 0.66
C ILE A 102 -11.72 13.77 2.18
N GLU A 103 -12.85 13.69 2.89
CA GLU A 103 -12.87 13.74 4.35
C GLU A 103 -12.30 12.47 4.98
N ALA A 104 -11.68 12.63 6.16
CA ALA A 104 -11.21 11.48 6.94
C ALA A 104 -12.36 10.54 7.36
N SER A 105 -13.58 11.05 7.51
CA SER A 105 -14.77 10.24 7.83
C SER A 105 -15.16 9.30 6.69
N GLU A 106 -15.02 9.71 5.43
CA GLU A 106 -15.30 8.86 4.27
C GLU A 106 -14.33 7.67 4.23
N VAL A 107 -13.06 7.91 4.54
CA VAL A 107 -12.06 6.85 4.70
C VAL A 107 -12.42 5.91 5.86
N ALA A 108 -12.86 6.46 6.99
CA ALA A 108 -13.24 5.66 8.16
C ALA A 108 -14.44 4.73 7.86
N GLU A 109 -15.43 5.21 7.10
CA GLU A 109 -16.57 4.40 6.67
C GLU A 109 -16.13 3.21 5.81
N LEU A 110 -15.23 3.43 4.85
CA LEU A 110 -14.65 2.36 4.03
C LEU A 110 -13.86 1.36 4.87
N VAL A 111 -13.09 1.82 5.87
CA VAL A 111 -12.35 0.94 6.79
C VAL A 111 -13.29 0.04 7.59
N VAL A 112 -14.35 0.62 8.17
CA VAL A 112 -15.34 -0.16 8.93
C VAL A 112 -16.06 -1.16 8.02
N HIS A 113 -16.39 -0.76 6.79
CA HIS A 113 -16.97 -1.67 5.81
C HIS A 113 -16.00 -2.82 5.49
N GLY A 114 -14.74 -2.51 5.18
CA GLY A 114 -13.73 -3.50 4.82
C GLY A 114 -13.44 -4.52 5.91
N ILE A 115 -13.41 -4.09 7.18
CA ILE A 115 -13.32 -4.99 8.33
C ILE A 115 -14.52 -5.94 8.38
N LYS A 116 -15.74 -5.42 8.21
CA LYS A 116 -16.97 -6.24 8.28
C LYS A 116 -17.12 -7.23 7.13
N THR A 117 -16.60 -6.90 5.95
CA THR A 117 -16.74 -7.72 4.74
C THR A 117 -15.51 -8.57 4.42
N GLY A 118 -14.42 -8.42 5.17
CA GLY A 118 -13.16 -9.12 4.88
C GLY A 118 -12.45 -8.59 3.63
N GLN A 119 -12.75 -7.37 3.18
CA GLN A 119 -12.12 -6.80 1.99
C GLN A 119 -10.65 -6.46 2.25
N PHE A 120 -9.75 -7.00 1.43
CA PHE A 120 -8.30 -6.79 1.61
C PHE A 120 -7.85 -5.38 1.18
N TYR A 121 -7.96 -5.02 -0.10
CA TYR A 121 -7.58 -3.68 -0.57
C TYR A 121 -8.71 -2.68 -0.34
N LEU A 122 -8.42 -1.64 0.44
CA LEU A 122 -9.32 -0.51 0.68
C LEU A 122 -8.77 0.71 -0.05
N LEU A 123 -9.41 1.06 -1.17
CA LEU A 123 -8.97 2.08 -2.13
C LEU A 123 -10.03 3.20 -2.20
N PRO A 124 -9.92 4.29 -1.40
CA PRO A 124 -10.94 5.34 -1.33
C PRO A 124 -11.03 6.25 -2.57
N HIS A 125 -10.05 6.20 -3.48
CA HIS A 125 -9.88 7.14 -4.59
C HIS A 125 -9.96 6.42 -5.95
N PRO A 126 -11.16 6.04 -6.42
CA PRO A 126 -11.33 5.29 -7.67
C PRO A 126 -10.81 6.04 -8.91
N GLU A 127 -10.76 7.37 -8.87
CA GLU A 127 -10.18 8.22 -9.91
C GLU A 127 -8.68 7.99 -10.14
N MET A 128 -7.98 7.36 -9.18
CA MET A 128 -6.55 7.01 -9.32
C MET A 128 -6.33 5.63 -9.98
N LYS A 129 -7.39 4.93 -10.39
CA LYS A 129 -7.29 3.61 -11.01
C LYS A 129 -6.41 3.61 -12.27
N GLU A 130 -6.57 4.62 -13.12
CA GLU A 130 -5.81 4.74 -14.38
C GLU A 130 -4.29 4.80 -14.12
N ALA A 131 -3.85 5.51 -13.09
CA ALA A 131 -2.42 5.58 -12.74
C ALA A 131 -1.86 4.20 -12.35
N MET A 132 -2.67 3.33 -11.74
CA MET A 132 -2.27 1.96 -11.43
C MET A 132 -2.23 1.09 -12.68
N GLU A 133 -3.21 1.23 -13.58
CA GLU A 133 -3.24 0.53 -14.87
C GLU A 133 -1.99 0.84 -15.69
N VAL A 134 -1.64 2.12 -15.85
CA VAL A 134 -0.42 2.55 -16.55
C VAL A 134 0.84 1.87 -16.00
N ARG A 135 1.00 1.86 -14.67
CA ARG A 135 2.16 1.21 -14.04
C ARG A 135 2.16 -0.30 -14.27
N VAL A 136 1.02 -0.96 -14.13
CA VAL A 136 0.90 -2.41 -14.33
C VAL A 136 1.19 -2.75 -15.79
N GLU A 137 0.66 -1.98 -16.74
CA GLU A 137 0.95 -2.14 -18.16
C GLU A 137 2.43 -1.95 -18.47
N GLU A 138 3.10 -0.95 -17.89
CA GLU A 138 4.55 -0.79 -18.04
C GLU A 138 5.31 -2.02 -17.56
N ILE A 139 4.94 -2.59 -16.40
CA ILE A 139 5.53 -3.83 -15.89
C ILE A 139 5.25 -5.00 -16.83
N LEU A 140 4.01 -5.18 -17.28
CA LEU A 140 3.63 -6.28 -18.16
C LEU A 140 4.34 -6.20 -19.51
N ASN A 141 4.47 -5.01 -20.07
CA ASN A 141 5.17 -4.76 -21.33
C ASN A 141 6.69 -4.90 -21.21
N SER A 142 7.24 -4.97 -20.00
CA SER A 142 8.67 -5.19 -19.77
C SER A 142 9.09 -6.66 -19.86
N PHE A 143 8.14 -7.60 -19.83
CA PHE A 143 8.43 -9.02 -20.03
C PHE A 143 8.78 -9.28 -21.50
N GLY A 144 9.91 -9.95 -21.73
CA GLY A 144 10.29 -10.44 -23.06
C GLY A 144 9.53 -11.71 -23.46
N GLU A 145 9.80 -12.21 -24.66
CA GLU A 145 9.26 -13.50 -25.11
C GLU A 145 9.74 -14.64 -24.20
N ALA A 146 8.81 -15.48 -23.76
CA ALA A 146 9.13 -16.61 -22.91
C ALA A 146 9.73 -17.75 -23.75
N ASP A 147 10.86 -18.30 -23.30
CA ASP A 147 11.43 -19.53 -23.84
C ASP A 147 10.48 -20.71 -23.53
N PRO A 148 9.90 -21.39 -24.54
CA PRO A 148 8.96 -22.48 -24.32
C PRO A 148 9.52 -23.61 -23.45
N ALA A 149 10.83 -23.88 -23.50
CA ALA A 149 11.45 -24.91 -22.68
C ALA A 149 11.47 -24.52 -21.19
N ARG A 150 11.72 -23.24 -20.89
CA ARG A 150 11.68 -22.72 -19.52
C ARG A 150 10.26 -22.67 -18.97
N VAL A 151 9.27 -22.36 -19.81
CA VAL A 151 7.85 -22.41 -19.44
C VAL A 151 7.46 -23.83 -19.03
N ALA A 152 7.74 -24.82 -19.88
CA ALA A 152 7.42 -26.22 -19.59
C ALA A 152 8.09 -26.72 -18.29
N ALA A 153 9.37 -26.39 -18.08
CA ALA A 153 10.07 -26.75 -16.85
C ALA A 153 9.47 -26.06 -15.59
N HIS A 154 9.01 -24.83 -15.72
CA HIS A 154 8.34 -24.11 -14.63
C HIS A 154 6.97 -24.73 -14.30
N GLU A 155 6.19 -25.10 -15.31
CA GLU A 155 4.89 -25.77 -15.12
C GLU A 155 5.03 -27.14 -14.45
N GLU A 156 6.04 -27.92 -14.84
CA GLU A 156 6.38 -29.19 -14.20
C GLU A 156 6.76 -28.99 -12.72
N PHE A 157 7.62 -27.99 -12.44
CA PHE A 157 7.99 -27.63 -11.07
C PHE A 157 6.78 -27.23 -10.22
N LEU A 158 5.90 -26.35 -10.73
CA LEU A 158 4.71 -25.94 -10.01
C LEU A 158 3.75 -27.11 -9.73
N SER A 159 3.59 -28.01 -10.70
CA SER A 159 2.76 -29.22 -10.56
C SER A 159 3.30 -30.19 -9.51
N ALA A 160 4.63 -30.21 -9.30
CA ALA A 160 5.27 -31.01 -8.26
C ALA A 160 5.20 -30.35 -6.86
N LEU A 161 5.22 -29.01 -6.79
CA LEU A 161 5.22 -28.26 -5.53
C LEU A 161 3.82 -28.07 -4.95
N LEU A 162 2.82 -27.93 -5.81
CA LEU A 162 1.42 -27.77 -5.43
C LEU A 162 0.72 -29.12 -5.66
N PRO A 163 0.45 -29.93 -4.61
CA PRO A 163 -0.32 -31.15 -4.81
C PRO A 163 -1.64 -30.78 -5.47
N SER A 164 -2.04 -31.52 -6.51
CA SER A 164 -3.25 -31.21 -7.26
C SER A 164 -4.39 -31.02 -6.27
N LYS A 165 -5.13 -29.91 -6.41
CA LYS A 165 -6.44 -29.78 -5.77
C LYS A 165 -7.36 -30.80 -6.42
N ASN A 166 -7.23 -32.07 -6.02
CA ASN A 166 -8.20 -33.11 -6.34
C ASN A 166 -9.31 -33.07 -5.28
N ASN A 167 -10.50 -32.74 -5.79
CA ASN A 167 -11.83 -32.61 -5.17
C ASN A 167 -12.09 -31.37 -4.31
#